data_AF-A0A8D0FPU2-F1
#
_entry.id   AF-A0A8D0FPU2-F1
#
_cell.length_a   1.000
_cell.length_b   1.000
_cell.length_c   1.000
_cell.angle_alpha   90.00
_cell.angle_beta   90.00
_cell.angle_gamma   90.00
#
_symmetry.space_group_name_H-M   'P 1'
#
loop_
_entity.id
_entity.type
_entity.pdbx_description
1 polymer ?
#
loop_
_entity_poly.entity_id
_entity_poly.type
_entity_poly.pdbx_seq_one_letter_code
_entity_poly.pdbx_strand_id
1 'polypeptide(L)'
;ASPFPREPPRGSPPSPGPPGTSSPGSAAAKASAVKINEKASREKILTLESMNPQVKAVEYAVRGPIVLKAGEIEKELRKGIKKPFTEVIKANIGDAHAMGQRPITFLRQVVALCTYPNLLDSPSFPEDAKKRARRILQGCGGNSLGSYSASQGINCIREDVASYIERRDGGVPADPDNIYLTTGASDGIATILKILVSGGGKSRTGVMIPIPQYPLYSAAISELDAIQVNYYLDEENCWALDVNELRRSLNEAKAYCNPKVLCIINPGNPTGQVQNRKCIEDVIHFAWEEKLFLLADEVYQDNVYSEGCQFHSFKKILYEMGPEYYNNVELASFHSTSKGYMGECGYRGGYMEVINLHPEIKGQLVKLLSVRLCPPVSGQAAMDIVVNPPIPGEESYSQFIKEKESVLNNLAKKAKLTEDMFNKVPGIHCNPLQGAMYAFPRIFIPSKAIEEAKAHKMAPDMFYCMKLLEETGICVVPGSGFGQREGSYHFRMTILPPVEKLKILLEKVKDFHIKFLEKYA
;
A
#
# COMPACT_ATOMS: atom_id res chain seq x y z
N ALA A 1 -67.23 -20.96 -37.58
CA ALA A 1 -67.71 -19.57 -37.65
C ALA A 1 -66.50 -18.65 -37.67
N SER A 2 -66.14 -18.17 -38.86
CA SER A 2 -65.18 -17.08 -39.13
C SER A 2 -65.83 -15.71 -38.78
N PRO A 3 -65.18 -14.51 -38.89
CA PRO A 3 -63.89 -14.24 -39.54
C PRO A 3 -62.93 -13.16 -38.95
N PHE A 4 -61.68 -13.31 -39.40
CA PHE A 4 -60.54 -12.41 -39.73
C PHE A 4 -60.86 -10.97 -40.25
N PRO A 5 -59.89 -10.02 -40.38
CA PRO A 5 -58.56 -10.12 -41.09
C PRO A 5 -57.34 -9.44 -40.42
N ARG A 6 -56.06 -9.87 -40.51
CA ARG A 6 -55.07 -10.11 -41.61
C ARG A 6 -54.63 -8.86 -42.41
N GLU A 7 -53.38 -8.42 -42.18
CA GLU A 7 -52.59 -7.51 -43.03
C GLU A 7 -51.30 -8.19 -43.55
N PRO A 8 -50.69 -7.73 -44.68
CA PRO A 8 -49.80 -8.54 -45.53
C PRO A 8 -48.29 -8.22 -45.38
N PRO A 9 -47.38 -9.04 -45.96
CA PRO A 9 -45.94 -8.92 -45.78
C PRO A 9 -45.28 -7.93 -46.78
N ARG A 10 -44.22 -7.22 -46.35
CA ARG A 10 -43.41 -6.37 -47.24
C ARG A 10 -42.27 -7.17 -47.86
N GLY A 11 -42.20 -7.13 -49.19
CA GLY A 11 -41.27 -7.86 -50.03
C GLY A 11 -39.88 -7.24 -50.19
N SER A 12 -39.00 -8.06 -50.77
CA SER A 12 -37.59 -7.88 -51.08
C SER A 12 -37.31 -6.81 -52.16
N PRO A 13 -36.07 -6.30 -52.27
CA PRO A 13 -35.71 -5.20 -53.18
C PRO A 13 -35.35 -5.70 -54.59
N PRO A 14 -35.55 -4.89 -55.65
CA PRO A 14 -35.00 -5.18 -56.97
C PRO A 14 -33.70 -4.41 -57.25
N SER A 15 -32.78 -5.06 -57.96
CA SER A 15 -31.61 -4.48 -58.64
C SER A 15 -31.85 -4.50 -60.18
N PRO A 16 -30.93 -4.06 -61.05
CA PRO A 16 -31.06 -2.81 -61.83
C PRO A 16 -31.18 -3.03 -63.36
N GLY A 17 -31.52 -1.96 -64.11
CA GLY A 17 -31.54 -1.93 -65.58
C GLY A 17 -31.44 -0.49 -66.14
N PRO A 18 -31.01 -0.28 -67.41
CA PRO A 18 -29.89 0.62 -67.71
C PRO A 18 -30.29 1.84 -68.61
N PRO A 19 -29.41 2.53 -69.38
CA PRO A 19 -29.21 3.98 -69.28
C PRO A 19 -29.74 4.77 -70.49
N GLY A 20 -29.98 6.09 -70.34
CA GLY A 20 -30.46 6.94 -71.44
C GLY A 20 -30.24 8.44 -71.26
N THR A 21 -29.09 8.89 -71.75
CA THR A 21 -28.77 10.19 -72.41
C THR A 21 -29.66 11.44 -72.20
N SER A 22 -29.08 12.52 -71.68
CA SER A 22 -28.95 13.82 -72.38
C SER A 22 -28.27 14.89 -71.49
N SER A 23 -27.33 15.64 -72.07
CA SER A 23 -26.65 16.82 -71.50
C SER A 23 -27.23 18.10 -72.13
N PRO A 24 -26.79 19.33 -71.78
CA PRO A 24 -26.57 19.92 -70.46
C PRO A 24 -27.32 21.28 -70.31
N GLY A 25 -27.81 21.61 -69.12
CA GLY A 25 -28.42 22.92 -68.81
C GLY A 25 -27.72 23.59 -67.65
N SER A 26 -27.00 24.67 -67.91
CA SER A 26 -26.17 25.38 -66.93
C SER A 26 -27.01 26.10 -65.87
N ALA A 27 -26.76 25.80 -64.60
CA ALA A 27 -27.11 26.68 -63.49
C ALA A 27 -25.99 26.63 -62.45
N ALA A 28 -25.21 27.70 -62.39
CA ALA A 28 -24.10 27.86 -61.47
C ALA A 28 -24.59 27.92 -60.02
N ALA A 29 -24.47 26.82 -59.27
CA ALA A 29 -24.54 26.83 -57.83
C ALA A 29 -23.14 27.18 -57.28
N LYS A 30 -23.01 28.36 -56.66
CA LYS A 30 -21.82 28.75 -55.91
C LYS A 30 -21.61 27.75 -54.78
N ALA A 31 -20.66 26.83 -54.95
CA ALA A 31 -20.13 26.04 -53.85
C ALA A 31 -19.43 27.00 -52.89
N SER A 32 -20.03 27.21 -51.71
CA SER A 32 -19.34 27.83 -50.58
C SER A 32 -18.23 26.86 -50.16
N ALA A 33 -17.03 27.08 -50.67
CA ALA A 33 -15.84 26.39 -50.21
C ALA A 33 -15.68 26.70 -48.72
N VAL A 34 -15.98 25.73 -47.86
CA VAL A 34 -15.53 25.75 -46.47
C VAL A 34 -14.02 25.75 -46.55
N LYS A 35 -13.41 26.91 -46.35
CA LYS A 35 -11.97 27.02 -46.10
C LYS A 35 -11.70 26.20 -44.84
N ILE A 36 -11.24 24.97 -45.01
CA ILE A 36 -10.63 24.21 -43.93
C ILE A 36 -9.42 25.04 -43.53
N ASN A 37 -9.54 25.69 -42.38
CA ASN A 37 -8.49 26.51 -41.82
C ASN A 37 -7.37 25.55 -41.38
N GLU A 38 -6.40 25.32 -42.26
CA GLU A 38 -5.17 24.62 -41.91
C GLU A 38 -4.46 25.45 -40.82
N LYS A 39 -4.31 24.83 -39.64
CA LYS A 39 -3.75 25.35 -38.37
C LYS A 39 -4.75 26.01 -37.41
N ALA A 40 -5.64 25.20 -36.86
CA ALA A 40 -5.96 25.31 -35.43
C ALA A 40 -5.62 23.97 -34.78
N SER A 41 -4.43 23.83 -34.19
CA SER A 41 -4.17 22.68 -33.33
C SER A 41 -5.19 22.73 -32.19
N ARG A 42 -6.06 21.72 -32.07
CA ARG A 42 -7.02 21.63 -30.97
C ARG A 42 -6.30 21.82 -29.65
N GLU A 43 -6.63 22.88 -28.92
CA GLU A 43 -6.06 23.14 -27.60
C GLU A 43 -6.29 21.92 -26.70
N LYS A 44 -5.27 21.58 -25.91
CA LYS A 44 -5.33 20.44 -25.00
C LYS A 44 -6.25 20.83 -23.85
N ILE A 45 -7.35 20.08 -23.68
CA ILE A 45 -8.32 20.29 -22.61
C ILE A 45 -7.71 19.95 -21.24
N LEU A 46 -6.91 18.88 -21.17
CA LEU A 46 -6.20 18.48 -19.96
C LEU A 46 -4.73 18.90 -20.06
N THR A 47 -4.34 19.84 -19.22
CA THR A 47 -2.97 20.32 -19.02
C THR A 47 -2.65 20.30 -17.52
N LEU A 48 -1.40 20.57 -17.15
CA LEU A 48 -1.04 20.72 -15.74
C LEU A 48 -1.81 21.88 -15.08
N GLU A 49 -2.19 22.90 -15.84
CA GLU A 49 -2.98 24.02 -15.30
C GLU A 49 -4.43 23.59 -15.02
N SER A 50 -5.08 22.90 -15.97
CA SER A 50 -6.50 22.51 -15.87
C SER A 50 -6.77 21.25 -15.04
N MET A 51 -5.73 20.52 -14.61
CA MET A 51 -5.86 19.34 -13.76
C MET A 51 -6.36 19.68 -12.35
N ASN A 52 -7.10 18.76 -11.74
CA ASN A 52 -7.64 18.91 -10.37
C ASN A 52 -6.52 19.32 -9.39
N PRO A 53 -6.64 20.48 -8.69
CA PRO A 53 -5.63 20.95 -7.75
C PRO A 53 -5.28 19.95 -6.65
N GLN A 54 -6.24 19.15 -6.18
CA GLN A 54 -5.98 18.11 -5.18
C GLN A 54 -5.00 17.06 -5.71
N VAL A 55 -5.15 16.64 -6.96
CA VAL A 55 -4.23 15.68 -7.62
C VAL A 55 -2.86 16.31 -7.86
N LYS A 56 -2.80 17.61 -8.16
CA LYS A 56 -1.52 18.32 -8.33
C LYS A 56 -0.72 18.44 -7.03
N ALA A 57 -1.40 18.47 -5.89
CA ALA A 57 -0.79 18.50 -4.56
C ALA A 57 -0.33 17.11 -4.07
N VAL A 58 -0.77 16.02 -4.71
CA VAL A 58 -0.36 14.66 -4.33
C VAL A 58 1.11 14.43 -4.69
N GLU A 59 1.92 14.20 -3.67
CA GLU A 59 3.29 13.74 -3.81
C GLU A 59 3.44 12.30 -3.30
N TYR A 60 4.17 11.44 -4.04
CA TYR A 60 4.42 10.06 -3.63
C TYR A 60 5.87 9.64 -3.93
N ALA A 61 6.76 9.96 -3.00
CA ALA A 61 8.22 9.86 -3.19
C ALA A 61 8.75 8.44 -3.48
N VAL A 62 8.04 7.39 -3.08
CA VAL A 62 8.45 5.99 -3.34
C VAL A 62 8.56 5.69 -4.85
N ARG A 63 7.96 6.51 -5.71
CA ARG A 63 8.07 6.46 -7.18
C ARG A 63 8.52 7.80 -7.80
N GLY A 64 9.30 8.58 -7.05
CA GLY A 64 9.73 9.93 -7.43
C GLY A 64 10.97 10.00 -8.36
N PRO A 65 11.66 11.16 -8.41
CA PRO A 65 12.76 11.45 -9.33
C PRO A 65 13.90 10.42 -9.36
N ILE A 66 14.28 9.86 -8.20
CA ILE A 66 15.32 8.83 -8.12
C ILE A 66 14.91 7.57 -8.91
N VAL A 67 13.64 7.19 -8.88
CA VAL A 67 13.15 6.01 -9.62
C VAL A 67 13.19 6.27 -11.12
N LEU A 68 12.92 7.50 -11.55
CA LEU A 68 13.07 7.91 -12.95
C LEU A 68 14.54 7.81 -13.37
N LYS A 69 15.46 8.36 -12.56
CA LYS A 69 16.90 8.28 -12.82
C LYS A 69 17.41 6.84 -12.86
N ALA A 70 16.93 5.99 -11.95
CA ALA A 70 17.22 4.57 -11.94
C ALA A 70 16.78 3.89 -13.25
N GLY A 71 15.58 4.21 -13.75
CA GLY A 71 15.09 3.72 -15.03
C GLY A 71 15.88 4.23 -16.24
N GLU A 72 16.42 5.45 -16.20
CA GLU A 72 17.36 5.95 -17.21
C GLU A 72 18.65 5.13 -17.21
N ILE A 73 19.27 4.95 -16.04
CA ILE A 73 20.51 4.18 -15.89
C ILE A 73 20.30 2.73 -16.37
N GLU A 74 19.18 2.10 -16.07
CA GLU A 74 18.84 0.77 -16.60
C GLU A 74 18.75 0.73 -18.13
N LYS A 75 18.28 1.80 -18.77
CA LYS A 75 18.26 1.91 -20.23
C LYS A 75 19.66 2.14 -20.80
N GLU A 76 20.49 2.93 -20.11
CA GLU A 76 21.89 3.16 -20.47
C GLU A 76 22.71 1.86 -20.43
N LEU A 77 22.59 1.08 -19.35
CA LEU A 77 23.23 -0.22 -19.21
C LEU A 77 22.81 -1.20 -20.31
N ARG A 78 21.51 -1.24 -20.66
CA ARG A 78 20.99 -2.05 -21.78
C ARG A 78 21.54 -1.63 -23.14
N LYS A 79 21.94 -0.37 -23.30
CA LYS A 79 22.61 0.15 -24.50
C LYS A 79 24.13 -0.08 -24.48
N GLY A 80 24.68 -0.73 -23.46
CA GLY A 80 26.10 -1.01 -23.32
C GLY A 80 26.94 0.17 -22.82
N ILE A 81 26.31 1.23 -22.29
CA ILE A 81 27.04 2.35 -21.67
C ILE A 81 27.74 1.83 -20.41
N LYS A 82 29.07 1.97 -20.38
CA LYS A 82 29.88 1.55 -19.24
C LYS A 82 29.60 2.42 -18.00
N LYS A 83 29.37 1.78 -16.87
CA LYS A 83 29.20 2.39 -15.54
C LYS A 83 30.09 1.66 -14.53
N PRO A 84 30.34 2.21 -13.33
CA PRO A 84 31.06 1.52 -12.26
C PRO A 84 30.36 0.25 -11.71
N PHE A 85 29.16 -0.04 -12.20
CA PHE A 85 28.30 -1.16 -11.81
C PHE A 85 27.58 -1.71 -13.04
N THR A 86 27.09 -2.94 -12.94
CA THR A 86 26.46 -3.68 -14.05
C THR A 86 24.94 -3.77 -13.97
N GLU A 87 24.36 -3.45 -12.81
CA GLU A 87 22.91 -3.47 -12.59
C GLU A 87 22.49 -2.33 -11.65
N VAL A 88 21.22 -1.95 -11.73
CA VAL A 88 20.57 -1.10 -10.72
C VAL A 88 19.91 -2.00 -9.68
N ILE A 89 20.30 -1.85 -8.41
CA ILE A 89 19.71 -2.60 -7.30
C ILE A 89 18.59 -1.76 -6.69
N LYS A 90 17.33 -2.21 -6.90
CA LYS A 90 16.11 -1.53 -6.46
C LYS A 90 15.81 -1.75 -4.98
N ALA A 91 16.58 -1.13 -4.09
CA ALA A 91 16.34 -1.19 -2.65
C ALA A 91 15.26 -0.20 -2.15
N ASN A 92 14.45 0.33 -3.06
CA ASN A 92 13.49 1.41 -2.82
C ASN A 92 12.05 0.92 -2.57
N ILE A 93 11.71 -0.33 -2.89
CA ILE A 93 10.33 -0.86 -2.80
C ILE A 93 10.27 -2.17 -2.00
N GLY A 94 9.21 -2.32 -1.19
CA GLY A 94 8.92 -3.56 -0.48
C GLY A 94 8.15 -4.55 -1.33
N ASP A 95 8.76 -5.04 -2.41
CA ASP A 95 8.19 -6.08 -3.27
C ASP A 95 8.98 -7.39 -3.05
N ALA A 96 8.42 -8.28 -2.24
CA ALA A 96 9.12 -9.46 -1.75
C ALA A 96 9.57 -10.38 -2.89
N HIS A 97 8.66 -10.67 -3.83
CA HIS A 97 8.94 -11.58 -4.95
C HIS A 97 9.88 -10.96 -5.98
N ALA A 98 9.75 -9.66 -6.26
CA ALA A 98 10.70 -8.97 -7.14
C ALA A 98 12.14 -8.97 -6.58
N MET A 99 12.30 -9.16 -5.27
CA MET A 99 13.59 -9.25 -4.57
C MET A 99 14.03 -10.68 -4.26
N GLY A 100 13.33 -11.68 -4.78
CA GLY A 100 13.74 -13.09 -4.70
C GLY A 100 13.22 -13.87 -3.48
N GLN A 101 12.27 -13.33 -2.72
CA GLN A 101 11.51 -14.16 -1.77
C GLN A 101 10.75 -15.23 -2.54
N ARG A 102 10.81 -16.48 -2.06
CA ARG A 102 10.06 -17.58 -2.66
C ARG A 102 8.58 -17.49 -2.24
N PRO A 103 7.63 -17.67 -3.15
CA PRO A 103 6.21 -17.73 -2.80
C PRO A 103 5.91 -18.92 -1.89
N ILE A 104 4.89 -18.79 -1.04
CA ILE A 104 4.39 -19.89 -0.20
C ILE A 104 3.61 -20.89 -1.06
N THR A 105 4.01 -22.16 -1.01
CA THR A 105 3.51 -23.20 -1.94
C THR A 105 2.00 -23.40 -1.80
N PHE A 106 1.51 -23.51 -0.56
CA PHE A 106 0.09 -23.75 -0.29
C PHE A 106 -0.81 -22.65 -0.87
N LEU A 107 -0.38 -21.39 -0.79
CA LEU A 107 -1.13 -20.27 -1.35
C LEU A 107 -1.26 -20.39 -2.88
N ARG A 108 -0.14 -20.70 -3.56
CA ARG A 108 -0.12 -20.89 -5.01
C ARG A 108 -1.01 -22.06 -5.43
N GLN A 109 -1.02 -23.14 -4.66
CA GLN A 109 -1.85 -24.30 -4.92
C GLN A 109 -3.34 -23.97 -4.87
N VAL A 110 -3.81 -23.35 -3.79
CA VAL A 110 -5.22 -22.99 -3.63
C VAL A 110 -5.68 -22.00 -4.69
N VAL A 111 -4.90 -20.94 -4.97
CA VAL A 111 -5.25 -19.96 -6.00
C VAL A 111 -5.28 -20.60 -7.39
N ALA A 112 -4.35 -21.51 -7.71
CA ALA A 112 -4.37 -22.24 -8.98
C ALA A 112 -5.62 -23.12 -9.11
N LEU A 113 -6.01 -23.84 -8.05
CA LEU A 113 -7.23 -24.64 -8.02
C LEU A 113 -8.49 -23.78 -8.20
N CYS A 114 -8.55 -22.61 -7.56
CA CYS A 114 -9.67 -21.68 -7.75
C CYS A 114 -9.70 -21.06 -9.15
N THR A 115 -8.53 -20.83 -9.76
CA THR A 115 -8.41 -20.27 -11.11
C THR A 115 -8.77 -21.28 -12.19
N TYR A 116 -8.39 -22.56 -11.99
CA TYR A 116 -8.68 -23.65 -12.91
C TYR A 116 -9.27 -24.86 -12.15
N PRO A 117 -10.59 -24.86 -11.86
CA PRO A 117 -11.23 -25.87 -11.01
C PRO A 117 -11.12 -27.32 -11.47
N ASN A 118 -10.87 -27.58 -12.76
CA ASN A 118 -10.62 -28.94 -13.27
C ASN A 118 -9.40 -29.61 -12.59
N LEU A 119 -8.50 -28.82 -11.98
CA LEU A 119 -7.37 -29.33 -11.20
C LEU A 119 -7.77 -29.94 -9.85
N LEU A 120 -9.02 -29.80 -9.41
CA LEU A 120 -9.51 -30.45 -8.18
C LEU A 120 -9.41 -31.99 -8.26
N ASP A 121 -9.52 -32.56 -9.46
CA ASP A 121 -9.36 -34.00 -9.69
C ASP A 121 -7.89 -34.43 -9.88
N SER A 122 -6.97 -33.46 -10.01
CA SER A 122 -5.55 -33.75 -10.22
C SER A 122 -4.90 -34.34 -8.96
N PRO A 123 -4.07 -35.39 -9.08
CA PRO A 123 -3.29 -35.92 -7.96
C PRO A 123 -2.10 -35.01 -7.59
N SER A 124 -1.83 -33.94 -8.35
CA SER A 124 -0.69 -33.03 -8.09
C SER A 124 -0.93 -32.03 -6.95
N PHE A 125 -2.13 -32.01 -6.37
CA PHE A 125 -2.52 -31.06 -5.32
C PHE A 125 -2.94 -31.81 -4.04
N PRO A 126 -2.51 -31.31 -2.87
CA PRO A 126 -2.87 -31.93 -1.59
C PRO A 126 -4.36 -31.71 -1.28
N GLU A 127 -4.94 -32.61 -0.49
CA GLU A 127 -6.39 -32.64 -0.28
C GLU A 127 -6.89 -31.44 0.55
N ASP A 128 -6.07 -30.94 1.46
CA ASP A 128 -6.36 -29.72 2.23
C ASP A 128 -6.42 -28.46 1.34
N ALA A 129 -5.55 -28.33 0.34
CA ALA A 129 -5.62 -27.26 -0.66
C ALA A 129 -6.90 -27.36 -1.50
N LYS A 130 -7.27 -28.57 -1.93
CA LYS A 130 -8.54 -28.81 -2.64
C LYS A 130 -9.75 -28.47 -1.79
N LYS A 131 -9.72 -28.80 -0.49
CA LYS A 131 -10.76 -28.44 0.47
C LYS A 131 -10.92 -26.92 0.60
N ARG A 132 -9.81 -26.16 0.72
CA ARG A 132 -9.85 -24.69 0.73
C ARG A 132 -10.44 -24.15 -0.58
N ALA A 133 -9.95 -24.63 -1.72
CA ALA A 133 -10.41 -24.17 -3.03
C ALA A 133 -11.92 -24.43 -3.24
N ARG A 134 -12.43 -25.63 -2.89
CA ARG A 134 -13.85 -25.94 -2.97
C ARG A 134 -14.70 -25.00 -2.11
N ARG A 135 -14.28 -24.71 -0.88
CA ARG A 135 -15.00 -23.79 0.01
C ARG A 135 -15.04 -22.36 -0.54
N ILE A 136 -13.93 -21.86 -1.08
CA ILE A 136 -13.88 -20.54 -1.71
C ILE A 136 -14.80 -20.49 -2.93
N LEU A 137 -14.71 -21.48 -3.82
CA LEU A 137 -15.55 -21.55 -5.02
C LEU A 137 -17.04 -21.61 -4.65
N GLN A 138 -17.43 -22.42 -3.66
CA GLN A 138 -18.82 -22.47 -3.16
C GLN A 138 -19.34 -21.14 -2.63
N GLY A 139 -18.46 -20.28 -2.09
CA GLY A 139 -18.80 -18.93 -1.67
C GLY A 139 -18.98 -17.94 -2.83
N CYS A 140 -18.64 -18.33 -4.06
CA CYS A 140 -18.74 -17.50 -5.26
C CYS A 140 -20.01 -17.82 -6.06
N GLY A 141 -20.60 -16.81 -6.69
CA GLY A 141 -21.70 -17.02 -7.63
C GLY A 141 -21.27 -17.95 -8.79
N GLY A 142 -22.04 -19.01 -9.04
CA GLY A 142 -21.73 -19.98 -10.10
C GLY A 142 -20.44 -20.78 -9.87
N ASN A 143 -19.94 -20.85 -8.63
CA ASN A 143 -18.69 -21.53 -8.29
C ASN A 143 -17.47 -21.02 -9.07
N SER A 144 -17.40 -19.72 -9.33
CA SER A 144 -16.38 -19.11 -10.18
C SER A 144 -15.78 -17.85 -9.57
N LEU A 145 -14.44 -17.76 -9.56
CA LEU A 145 -13.72 -16.53 -9.21
C LEU A 145 -14.01 -15.35 -10.16
N GLY A 146 -14.59 -15.61 -11.33
CA GLY A 146 -14.94 -14.58 -12.30
C GLY A 146 -16.21 -13.80 -11.94
N SER A 147 -16.98 -14.26 -10.96
CA SER A 147 -18.22 -13.61 -10.52
C SER A 147 -17.94 -12.47 -9.54
N TYR A 148 -18.82 -11.47 -9.52
CA TYR A 148 -18.82 -10.50 -8.41
C TYR A 148 -19.18 -11.21 -7.10
N SER A 149 -18.55 -10.79 -6.00
CA SER A 149 -18.96 -11.15 -4.65
C SER A 149 -19.79 -10.02 -4.02
N ALA A 150 -20.28 -10.23 -2.80
CA ALA A 150 -20.87 -9.13 -2.02
C ALA A 150 -19.85 -8.00 -1.84
N SER A 151 -20.32 -6.76 -1.69
CA SER A 151 -19.44 -5.59 -1.67
C SER A 151 -18.49 -5.54 -0.47
N GLN A 152 -18.84 -6.19 0.64
CA GLN A 152 -17.95 -6.39 1.78
C GLN A 152 -16.96 -7.56 1.57
N GLY A 153 -17.17 -8.40 0.57
CA GLY A 153 -16.40 -9.62 0.29
C GLY A 153 -17.22 -10.91 0.44
N ILE A 154 -16.62 -12.03 0.00
CA ILE A 154 -17.21 -13.36 0.15
C ILE A 154 -17.44 -13.65 1.65
N ASN A 155 -18.65 -14.10 1.98
CA ASN A 155 -19.08 -14.30 3.36
C ASN A 155 -18.18 -15.27 4.14
N CYS A 156 -17.89 -16.45 3.58
CA CYS A 156 -17.05 -17.45 4.27
C CYS A 156 -15.60 -16.98 4.48
N ILE A 157 -15.11 -16.05 3.66
CA ILE A 157 -13.79 -15.45 3.83
C ILE A 157 -13.84 -14.41 4.96
N ARG A 158 -14.91 -13.62 5.07
CA ARG A 158 -15.10 -12.69 6.21
C ARG A 158 -15.19 -13.45 7.54
N GLU A 159 -15.89 -14.59 7.56
CA GLU A 159 -15.94 -15.50 8.71
C GLU A 159 -14.56 -16.03 9.11
N ASP A 160 -13.72 -16.37 8.13
CA ASP A 160 -12.35 -16.82 8.36
C ASP A 160 -11.44 -15.70 8.88
N VAL A 161 -11.60 -14.48 8.37
CA VAL A 161 -10.92 -13.30 8.90
C VAL A 161 -11.31 -13.06 10.35
N ALA A 162 -12.60 -13.05 10.68
CA ALA A 162 -13.08 -12.88 12.05
C ALA A 162 -12.52 -13.97 12.99
N SER A 163 -12.60 -15.23 12.55
CA SER A 163 -12.04 -16.37 13.30
C SER A 163 -10.52 -16.27 13.49
N TYR A 164 -9.80 -15.76 12.49
CA TYR A 164 -8.36 -15.49 12.59
C TYR A 164 -8.05 -14.41 13.61
N ILE A 165 -8.78 -13.30 13.58
CA ILE A 165 -8.62 -12.19 14.52
C ILE A 165 -8.86 -12.69 15.94
N GLU A 166 -9.93 -13.45 16.17
CA GLU A 166 -10.24 -14.03 17.48
C GLU A 166 -9.12 -14.96 17.99
N ARG A 167 -8.61 -15.85 17.13
CA ARG A 167 -7.47 -16.72 17.49
C ARG A 167 -6.20 -15.91 17.82
N ARG A 168 -5.86 -14.93 16.96
CA ARG A 168 -4.68 -14.06 17.13
C ARG A 168 -4.77 -13.24 18.42
N ASP A 169 -5.95 -12.74 18.73
CA ASP A 169 -6.19 -11.86 19.86
C ASP A 169 -6.50 -12.61 21.17
N GLY A 170 -6.36 -13.95 21.19
CA GLY A 170 -6.48 -14.75 22.41
C GLY A 170 -7.93 -14.97 22.88
N GLY A 171 -8.89 -15.03 21.96
CA GLY A 171 -10.31 -15.26 22.24
C GLY A 171 -11.15 -13.98 22.30
N VAL A 172 -10.59 -12.81 21.97
CA VAL A 172 -11.40 -11.59 21.81
C VAL A 172 -12.25 -11.72 20.54
N PRO A 173 -13.59 -11.76 20.63
CA PRO A 173 -14.45 -12.08 19.50
C PRO A 173 -14.32 -11.03 18.40
N ALA A 174 -14.52 -11.44 17.15
CA ALA A 174 -14.62 -10.56 15.99
C ALA A 174 -15.90 -10.90 15.22
N ASP A 175 -16.56 -9.89 14.69
CA ASP A 175 -17.82 -10.03 13.96
C ASP A 175 -17.54 -9.97 12.44
N PRO A 176 -17.90 -11.00 11.65
CA PRO A 176 -17.78 -10.96 10.19
C PRO A 176 -18.42 -9.72 9.53
N ASP A 177 -19.47 -9.14 10.12
CA ASP A 177 -20.16 -7.96 9.60
C ASP A 177 -19.42 -6.64 9.88
N ASN A 178 -18.32 -6.71 10.63
CA ASN A 178 -17.37 -5.62 10.79
C ASN A 178 -16.16 -5.77 9.87
N ILE A 179 -16.09 -6.86 9.09
CA ILE A 179 -15.00 -7.14 8.15
C ILE A 179 -15.36 -6.68 6.74
N TYR A 180 -14.44 -5.95 6.12
CA TYR A 180 -14.54 -5.51 4.73
C TYR A 180 -13.28 -5.93 3.98
N LEU A 181 -13.42 -6.84 3.01
CA LEU A 181 -12.34 -7.19 2.11
C LEU A 181 -12.07 -6.01 1.15
N THR A 182 -10.81 -5.80 0.81
CA THR A 182 -10.35 -4.62 0.08
C THR A 182 -9.29 -4.98 -0.97
N THR A 183 -9.04 -4.07 -1.91
CA THR A 183 -7.99 -4.23 -2.93
C THR A 183 -6.59 -3.88 -2.36
N GLY A 184 -6.19 -4.63 -1.34
CA GLY A 184 -5.08 -4.32 -0.45
C GLY A 184 -5.44 -3.24 0.58
N ALA A 185 -4.65 -3.14 1.65
CA ALA A 185 -4.89 -2.16 2.72
C ALA A 185 -5.00 -0.70 2.24
N SER A 186 -4.29 -0.35 1.16
CA SER A 186 -4.34 1.01 0.57
C SER A 186 -5.76 1.44 0.22
N ASP A 187 -6.57 0.49 -0.23
CA ASP A 187 -7.96 0.71 -0.61
C ASP A 187 -8.86 0.95 0.60
N GLY A 188 -8.66 0.18 1.68
CA GLY A 188 -9.36 0.38 2.95
C GLY A 188 -9.04 1.74 3.57
N ILE A 189 -7.76 2.10 3.64
CA ILE A 189 -7.30 3.39 4.20
C ILE A 189 -7.95 4.56 3.45
N ALA A 190 -7.89 4.57 2.11
CA ALA A 190 -8.50 5.61 1.31
C ALA A 190 -10.03 5.67 1.49
N THR A 191 -10.68 4.52 1.64
CA THR A 191 -12.13 4.42 1.87
C THR A 191 -12.54 5.03 3.21
N ILE A 192 -11.83 4.69 4.30
CA ILE A 192 -12.10 5.22 5.65
C ILE A 192 -11.82 6.72 5.72
N LEU A 193 -10.69 7.19 5.18
CA LEU A 193 -10.40 8.62 5.14
C LEU A 193 -11.48 9.38 4.35
N LYS A 194 -11.93 8.84 3.21
CA LYS A 194 -12.95 9.49 2.38
C LYS A 194 -14.29 9.69 3.09
N ILE A 195 -14.70 8.77 3.97
CA ILE A 195 -15.96 8.93 4.73
C ILE A 195 -15.80 9.85 5.94
N LEU A 196 -14.59 10.02 6.47
CA LEU A 196 -14.30 10.86 7.65
C LEU A 196 -14.02 12.33 7.30
N VAL A 197 -13.48 12.59 6.10
CA VAL A 197 -13.08 13.94 5.69
C VAL A 197 -14.32 14.79 5.34
N SER A 198 -14.52 15.86 6.10
CA SER A 198 -15.65 16.78 5.95
C SER A 198 -15.30 18.18 6.49
N GLY A 199 -16.28 19.09 6.48
CA GLY A 199 -16.10 20.47 6.94
C GLY A 199 -15.33 21.36 5.97
N GLY A 200 -15.05 22.59 6.39
CA GLY A 200 -14.32 23.59 5.61
C GLY A 200 -13.66 24.66 6.50
N GLY A 201 -12.64 25.34 5.98
CA GLY A 201 -11.84 26.29 6.77
C GLY A 201 -11.30 25.63 8.05
N LYS A 202 -11.46 26.29 9.21
CA LYS A 202 -11.04 25.75 10.51
C LYS A 202 -11.77 24.48 10.95
N SER A 203 -12.96 24.20 10.41
CA SER A 203 -13.72 22.98 10.73
C SER A 203 -13.31 21.78 9.87
N ARG A 204 -12.41 21.97 8.90
CA ARG A 204 -11.95 20.91 8.00
C ARG A 204 -11.28 19.80 8.80
N THR A 205 -11.60 18.55 8.49
CA THR A 205 -11.01 17.37 9.11
C THR A 205 -9.48 17.42 9.06
N GLY A 206 -8.85 17.38 10.23
CA GLY A 206 -7.42 17.15 10.41
C GLY A 206 -7.13 15.67 10.63
N VAL A 207 -6.13 15.16 9.92
CA VAL A 207 -5.68 13.76 10.01
C VAL A 207 -4.26 13.74 10.55
N MET A 208 -4.09 13.17 11.73
CA MET A 208 -2.81 13.02 12.40
C MET A 208 -2.05 11.82 11.83
N ILE A 209 -0.82 12.05 11.35
CA ILE A 209 0.04 11.02 10.74
C ILE A 209 1.47 11.07 11.31
N PRO A 210 2.17 9.92 11.39
CA PRO A 210 3.53 9.88 11.91
C PRO A 210 4.51 10.55 10.97
N ILE A 211 5.52 11.19 11.52
CA ILE A 211 6.73 11.59 10.80
C ILE A 211 7.91 10.85 11.43
N PRO A 212 8.63 9.99 10.68
CA PRO A 212 8.43 9.67 9.25
C PRO A 212 7.13 8.88 8.95
N GLN A 213 6.46 9.18 7.83
CA GLN A 213 5.19 8.54 7.39
C GLN A 213 5.41 7.46 6.34
N TYR A 214 4.42 6.59 6.13
CA TYR A 214 4.23 5.94 4.83
C TYR A 214 3.49 6.91 3.87
N PRO A 215 4.06 7.31 2.71
CA PRO A 215 3.52 8.43 1.91
C PRO A 215 2.14 8.22 1.29
N LEU A 216 1.53 7.03 1.44
CA LEU A 216 0.13 6.84 1.07
C LEU A 216 -0.79 7.79 1.86
N TYR A 217 -0.49 8.03 3.14
CA TYR A 217 -1.35 8.86 4.00
C TYR A 217 -1.38 10.32 3.55
N SER A 218 -0.22 10.97 3.40
CA SER A 218 -0.14 12.34 2.87
C SER A 218 -0.75 12.48 1.47
N ALA A 219 -0.54 11.49 0.59
CA ALA A 219 -1.17 11.46 -0.72
C ALA A 219 -2.70 11.41 -0.63
N ALA A 220 -3.26 10.50 0.18
CA ALA A 220 -4.71 10.37 0.36
C ALA A 220 -5.32 11.62 1.03
N ILE A 221 -4.63 12.20 2.02
CA ILE A 221 -5.01 13.46 2.67
C ILE A 221 -5.10 14.59 1.66
N SER A 222 -4.10 14.72 0.78
CA SER A 222 -4.06 15.74 -0.26
C SER A 222 -5.16 15.55 -1.32
N GLU A 223 -5.39 14.30 -1.76
CA GLU A 223 -6.46 13.97 -2.70
C GLU A 223 -7.85 14.34 -2.14
N LEU A 224 -8.04 14.17 -0.84
CA LEU A 224 -9.30 14.48 -0.15
C LEU A 224 -9.39 15.94 0.32
N ASP A 225 -8.37 16.76 0.10
CA ASP A 225 -8.27 18.13 0.65
C ASP A 225 -8.50 18.16 2.17
N ALA A 226 -7.99 17.16 2.88
CA ALA A 226 -7.96 17.14 4.33
C ALA A 226 -6.70 17.87 4.84
N ILE A 227 -6.69 18.22 6.13
CA ILE A 227 -5.53 18.89 6.72
C ILE A 227 -4.59 17.85 7.32
N GLN A 228 -3.36 17.79 6.81
CA GLN A 228 -2.32 16.93 7.35
C GLN A 228 -1.81 17.50 8.68
N VAL A 229 -1.87 16.71 9.75
CA VAL A 229 -1.35 17.06 11.07
C VAL A 229 -0.20 16.12 11.40
N ASN A 230 1.01 16.66 11.51
CA ASN A 230 2.20 15.85 11.71
C ASN A 230 2.46 15.64 13.21
N TYR A 231 2.73 14.40 13.62
CA TYR A 231 3.35 14.11 14.91
C TYR A 231 4.68 13.39 14.69
N TYR A 232 5.69 13.69 15.49
CA TYR A 232 7.03 13.12 15.29
C TYR A 232 7.23 11.86 16.12
N LEU A 233 7.67 10.78 15.48
CA LEU A 233 8.16 9.60 16.19
C LEU A 233 9.48 9.94 16.89
N ASP A 234 9.72 9.33 18.05
CA ASP A 234 10.92 9.58 18.85
C ASP A 234 12.10 8.71 18.38
N GLU A 235 12.94 9.26 17.51
CA GLU A 235 14.13 8.60 16.99
C GLU A 235 15.05 8.10 18.11
N GLU A 236 15.23 8.89 19.17
CA GLU A 236 16.17 8.57 20.26
C GLU A 236 15.66 7.42 21.15
N ASN A 237 14.35 7.13 21.08
CA ASN A 237 13.69 6.03 21.77
C ASN A 237 13.12 5.00 20.77
N CYS A 238 13.94 4.56 19.82
CA CYS A 238 13.59 3.50 18.87
C CYS A 238 12.32 3.77 18.04
N TRP A 239 12.07 5.03 17.67
CA TRP A 239 10.87 5.47 16.94
C TRP A 239 9.54 5.20 17.66
N ALA A 240 9.56 5.20 18.99
CA ALA A 240 8.37 5.07 19.81
C ALA A 240 7.37 6.22 19.55
N LEU A 241 6.08 5.94 19.79
CA LEU A 241 5.07 6.99 19.90
C LEU A 241 5.18 7.66 21.27
N ASP A 242 5.11 8.98 21.30
CA ASP A 242 5.05 9.78 22.51
C ASP A 242 3.71 10.51 22.58
N VAL A 243 2.91 10.22 23.60
CA VAL A 243 1.60 10.84 23.81
C VAL A 243 1.72 12.35 24.08
N ASN A 244 2.82 12.81 24.67
CA ASN A 244 3.04 14.25 24.85
C ASN A 244 3.21 14.96 23.51
N GLU A 245 3.94 14.34 22.58
CA GLU A 245 4.10 14.83 21.21
C GLU A 245 2.76 14.79 20.43
N LEU A 246 1.98 13.71 20.57
CA LEU A 246 0.63 13.64 20.01
C LEU A 246 -0.25 14.80 20.52
N ARG A 247 -0.22 15.06 21.84
CA ARG A 247 -1.01 16.12 22.46
C ARG A 247 -0.55 17.51 22.02
N ARG A 248 0.76 17.75 21.91
CA ARG A 248 1.32 19.01 21.36
C ARG A 248 0.81 19.25 19.94
N SER A 249 1.00 18.26 19.06
CA SER A 249 0.59 18.32 17.66
C SER A 249 -0.92 18.59 17.51
N LEU A 250 -1.75 17.87 18.26
CA LEU A 250 -3.20 18.04 18.27
C LEU A 250 -3.61 19.45 18.74
N ASN A 251 -3.00 19.97 19.80
CA ASN A 251 -3.32 21.30 20.34
C ASN A 251 -2.94 22.43 19.36
N GLU A 252 -1.79 22.34 18.70
CA GLU A 252 -1.41 23.28 17.65
C GLU A 252 -2.37 23.21 16.46
N ALA A 253 -2.78 22.00 16.07
CA ALA A 253 -3.68 21.78 14.93
C ALA A 253 -5.09 22.34 15.13
N LYS A 254 -5.60 22.36 16.37
CA LYS A 254 -6.91 22.95 16.73
C LYS A 254 -7.01 24.44 16.35
N ALA A 255 -5.89 25.14 16.14
CA ALA A 255 -5.90 26.55 15.70
C ALA A 255 -6.35 26.75 14.24
N TYR A 256 -6.16 25.74 13.38
CA TYR A 256 -6.35 25.84 11.93
C TYR A 256 -7.17 24.71 11.30
N CYS A 257 -7.46 23.63 12.03
CA CYS A 257 -8.33 22.54 11.57
C CYS A 257 -9.07 21.88 12.74
N ASN A 258 -9.84 20.84 12.44
CA ASN A 258 -10.52 20.00 13.42
C ASN A 258 -9.89 18.59 13.42
N PRO A 259 -8.87 18.31 14.27
CA PRO A 259 -8.28 16.99 14.36
C PRO A 259 -9.32 15.95 14.74
N LYS A 260 -9.46 14.91 13.92
CA LYS A 260 -10.50 13.88 14.09
C LYS A 260 -10.01 12.46 13.88
N VAL A 261 -8.84 12.30 13.27
CA VAL A 261 -8.33 11.00 12.86
C VAL A 261 -6.89 10.88 13.31
N LEU A 262 -6.52 9.74 13.90
CA LEU A 262 -5.15 9.41 14.28
C LEU A 262 -4.74 8.10 13.58
N CYS A 263 -3.76 8.21 12.68
CA CYS A 263 -3.21 7.07 11.95
C CYS A 263 -1.98 6.55 12.67
N ILE A 264 -1.95 5.26 13.02
CA ILE A 264 -0.81 4.58 13.61
C ILE A 264 -0.34 3.48 12.64
N ILE A 265 0.97 3.36 12.44
CA ILE A 265 1.58 2.31 11.61
C ILE A 265 2.42 1.41 12.53
N ASN A 266 1.98 0.16 12.73
CA ASN A 266 2.62 -0.78 13.65
C ASN A 266 2.54 -2.24 13.16
N PRO A 267 3.66 -2.92 12.88
CA PRO A 267 5.04 -2.41 12.84
C PRO A 267 5.25 -1.29 11.83
N GLY A 268 6.15 -0.35 12.12
CA GLY A 268 6.26 0.91 11.38
C GLY A 268 6.97 0.82 10.02
N ASN A 269 6.59 1.72 9.13
CA ASN A 269 7.22 1.94 7.82
C ASN A 269 7.31 3.46 7.59
N PRO A 270 8.51 4.03 7.43
CA PRO A 270 9.77 3.37 7.06
C PRO A 270 10.64 2.85 8.21
N THR A 271 10.24 3.08 9.46
CA THR A 271 11.09 3.05 10.65
C THR A 271 11.36 1.66 11.24
N GLY A 272 10.54 0.66 10.93
CA GLY A 272 10.79 -0.73 11.31
C GLY A 272 10.62 -1.05 12.80
N GLN A 273 10.10 -0.13 13.60
CA GLN A 273 9.83 -0.34 15.03
C GLN A 273 8.55 -1.14 15.27
N VAL A 274 8.45 -1.73 16.46
CA VAL A 274 7.28 -2.45 16.97
C VAL A 274 6.87 -1.80 18.29
N GLN A 275 5.67 -1.23 18.33
CA GLN A 275 5.17 -0.57 19.53
C GLN A 275 4.85 -1.60 20.61
N ASN A 276 5.27 -1.33 21.85
CA ASN A 276 4.96 -2.19 22.98
C ASN A 276 3.50 -2.01 23.43
N ARG A 277 3.00 -2.96 24.23
CA ARG A 277 1.62 -2.95 24.75
C ARG A 277 1.25 -1.64 25.47
N LYS A 278 2.13 -1.12 26.34
CA LYS A 278 1.82 0.06 27.15
C LYS A 278 1.67 1.32 26.29
N CYS A 279 2.55 1.47 25.31
CA CYS A 279 2.47 2.54 24.32
C CYS A 279 1.13 2.52 23.55
N ILE A 280 0.68 1.33 23.11
CA ILE A 280 -0.62 1.19 22.43
C ILE A 280 -1.79 1.54 23.36
N GLU A 281 -1.76 1.11 24.62
CA GLU A 281 -2.76 1.44 25.65
C GLU A 281 -2.84 2.97 25.87
N ASP A 282 -1.69 3.63 26.01
CA ASP A 282 -1.62 5.08 26.23
C ASP A 282 -2.14 5.87 25.01
N VAL A 283 -1.89 5.38 23.79
CA VAL A 283 -2.43 5.95 22.54
C VAL A 283 -3.94 5.76 22.43
N ILE A 284 -4.46 4.59 22.80
CA ILE A 284 -5.92 4.34 22.84
C ILE A 284 -6.59 5.28 23.84
N HIS A 285 -6.00 5.43 25.04
CA HIS A 285 -6.50 6.35 26.05
C HIS A 285 -6.53 7.80 25.54
N PHE A 286 -5.45 8.25 24.89
CA PHE A 286 -5.40 9.57 24.26
C PHE A 286 -6.49 9.76 23.19
N ALA A 287 -6.69 8.77 22.31
CA ALA A 287 -7.71 8.83 21.27
C ALA A 287 -9.14 8.86 21.85
N TRP A 288 -9.38 8.13 22.94
CA TRP A 288 -10.63 8.18 23.68
C TRP A 288 -10.89 9.57 24.28
N GLU A 289 -9.89 10.15 24.96
CA GLU A 289 -9.99 11.47 25.59
C GLU A 289 -10.28 12.58 24.56
N GLU A 290 -9.58 12.55 23.42
CA GLU A 290 -9.65 13.59 22.40
C GLU A 290 -10.69 13.28 21.30
N LYS A 291 -11.44 12.18 21.41
CA LYS A 291 -12.49 11.75 20.46
C LYS A 291 -11.97 11.61 19.03
N LEU A 292 -10.86 10.88 18.89
CA LEU A 292 -10.20 10.60 17.61
C LEU A 292 -10.59 9.22 17.08
N PHE A 293 -10.87 9.15 15.78
CA PHE A 293 -11.00 7.89 15.08
C PHE A 293 -9.60 7.29 14.85
N LEU A 294 -9.38 6.04 15.28
CA LEU A 294 -8.11 5.34 15.11
C LEU A 294 -8.04 4.59 13.78
N LEU A 295 -6.98 4.83 13.01
CA LEU A 295 -6.56 4.00 11.87
C LEU A 295 -5.33 3.20 12.28
N ALA A 296 -5.47 1.91 12.53
CA ALA A 296 -4.37 1.01 12.88
C ALA A 296 -3.88 0.23 11.64
N ASP A 297 -2.78 0.69 11.05
CA ASP A 297 -2.13 0.05 9.91
C ASP A 297 -1.19 -1.07 10.39
N GLU A 298 -1.72 -2.29 10.38
CA GLU A 298 -1.10 -3.50 10.94
C GLU A 298 -0.66 -4.47 9.84
N VAL A 299 -0.33 -3.94 8.65
CA VAL A 299 0.04 -4.78 7.49
C VAL A 299 1.30 -5.60 7.71
N TYR A 300 2.17 -5.22 8.66
CA TYR A 300 3.42 -5.90 8.98
C TYR A 300 3.33 -6.81 10.21
N GLN A 301 2.13 -7.14 10.71
CA GLN A 301 1.95 -7.84 11.99
C GLN A 301 2.71 -9.17 12.13
N ASP A 302 2.93 -9.91 11.04
CA ASP A 302 3.72 -11.16 11.06
C ASP A 302 5.25 -10.93 10.96
N ASN A 303 5.70 -9.72 10.65
CA ASN A 303 7.11 -9.35 10.52
C ASN A 303 7.60 -8.71 11.83
N VAL A 304 7.88 -9.53 12.83
CA VAL A 304 8.51 -9.11 14.10
C VAL A 304 9.75 -9.97 14.33
N TYR A 305 10.88 -9.33 14.63
CA TYR A 305 12.21 -9.95 14.61
C TYR A 305 12.95 -9.82 15.94
N SER A 306 12.91 -8.64 16.56
CA SER A 306 13.70 -8.35 17.74
C SER A 306 13.22 -9.16 18.94
N GLU A 307 14.18 -9.64 19.72
CA GLU A 307 13.92 -10.31 20.98
C GLU A 307 13.14 -9.39 21.93
N GLY A 308 12.15 -9.93 22.63
CA GLY A 308 11.26 -9.17 23.53
C GLY A 308 10.20 -8.30 22.83
N CYS A 309 10.26 -8.14 21.51
CA CYS A 309 9.20 -7.47 20.75
C CYS A 309 8.11 -8.47 20.37
N GLN A 310 6.86 -8.06 20.53
CA GLN A 310 5.70 -8.84 20.13
C GLN A 310 4.68 -7.90 19.44
N PHE A 311 4.02 -8.40 18.40
CA PHE A 311 2.89 -7.71 17.84
C PHE A 311 1.68 -7.77 18.79
N HIS A 312 1.13 -6.61 19.11
CA HIS A 312 -0.15 -6.46 19.78
C HIS A 312 -1.08 -5.68 18.86
N SER A 313 -2.25 -6.24 18.55
CA SER A 313 -3.24 -5.52 17.76
C SER A 313 -3.89 -4.43 18.61
N PHE A 314 -4.23 -3.30 17.98
CA PHE A 314 -5.02 -2.25 18.61
C PHE A 314 -6.37 -2.79 19.11
N LYS A 315 -6.98 -3.72 18.36
CA LYS A 315 -8.22 -4.39 18.77
C LYS A 315 -8.05 -5.14 20.09
N LYS A 316 -7.02 -6.00 20.22
CA LYS A 316 -6.80 -6.76 21.45
C LYS A 316 -6.66 -5.82 22.64
N ILE A 317 -5.81 -4.80 22.54
CA ILE A 317 -5.55 -3.89 23.66
C ILE A 317 -6.80 -3.08 24.00
N LEU A 318 -7.53 -2.59 23.00
CA LEU A 318 -8.78 -1.86 23.21
C LEU A 318 -9.81 -2.68 24.00
N TYR A 319 -10.00 -3.97 23.65
CA TYR A 319 -10.90 -4.86 24.37
C TYR A 319 -10.41 -5.17 25.79
N GLU A 320 -9.10 -5.39 25.97
CA GLU A 320 -8.48 -5.61 27.29
C GLU A 320 -8.61 -4.39 28.23
N MET A 321 -8.69 -3.17 27.69
CA MET A 321 -8.92 -1.94 28.47
C MET A 321 -10.34 -1.83 29.03
N GLY A 322 -11.28 -2.66 28.58
CA GLY A 322 -12.62 -2.77 29.15
C GLY A 322 -13.70 -1.93 28.44
N PRO A 323 -14.97 -2.07 28.87
CA PRO A 323 -16.15 -1.57 28.15
C PRO A 323 -16.25 -0.06 28.03
N GLU A 324 -15.57 0.69 28.90
CA GLU A 324 -15.47 2.15 28.78
C GLU A 324 -14.73 2.55 27.48
N TYR A 325 -13.73 1.77 27.07
CA TYR A 325 -12.98 2.02 25.85
C TYR A 325 -13.58 1.28 24.66
N TYR A 326 -13.75 -0.05 24.77
CA TYR A 326 -14.12 -0.85 23.61
C TYR A 326 -15.53 -0.60 23.08
N ASN A 327 -16.46 0.00 23.85
CA ASN A 327 -17.77 0.39 23.32
C ASN A 327 -17.78 1.79 22.69
N ASN A 328 -16.70 2.58 22.84
CA ASN A 328 -16.72 4.01 22.51
C ASN A 328 -15.65 4.42 21.49
N VAL A 329 -14.46 3.82 21.52
CA VAL A 329 -13.38 4.20 20.60
C VAL A 329 -13.64 3.62 19.21
N GLU A 330 -13.80 4.48 18.22
CA GLU A 330 -13.90 4.09 16.81
C GLU A 330 -12.52 3.65 16.28
N LEU A 331 -12.45 2.45 15.71
CA LEU A 331 -11.20 1.86 15.23
C LEU A 331 -11.41 1.18 13.88
N ALA A 332 -10.51 1.46 12.93
CA ALA A 332 -10.32 0.68 11.73
C ALA A 332 -8.91 0.05 11.73
N SER A 333 -8.84 -1.28 11.80
CA SER A 333 -7.57 -2.04 11.70
C SER A 333 -7.40 -2.60 10.30
N PHE A 334 -6.23 -2.41 9.68
CA PHE A 334 -5.96 -2.80 8.29
C PHE A 334 -4.95 -3.94 8.20
N HIS A 335 -5.23 -4.90 7.31
CA HIS A 335 -4.30 -5.97 6.96
C HIS A 335 -4.23 -6.21 5.45
N SER A 336 -3.19 -6.90 4.99
CA SER A 336 -2.85 -7.02 3.57
C SER A 336 -2.14 -8.32 3.26
N THR A 337 -2.44 -8.91 2.10
CA THR A 337 -1.69 -10.08 1.57
C THR A 337 -0.30 -9.72 1.08
N SER A 338 0.00 -8.42 0.94
CA SER A 338 1.19 -7.93 0.24
C SER A 338 2.48 -8.03 1.06
N LYS A 339 2.38 -8.14 2.38
CA LYS A 339 3.52 -8.05 3.30
C LYS A 339 3.66 -9.38 4.06
N GLY A 340 4.51 -9.44 5.08
CA GLY A 340 4.70 -10.70 5.80
C GLY A 340 5.56 -11.70 5.05
N TYR A 341 5.58 -12.91 5.60
CA TYR A 341 6.13 -14.08 4.92
C TYR A 341 5.31 -14.49 3.69
N MET A 342 4.06 -14.01 3.57
CA MET A 342 3.19 -14.23 2.42
C MET A 342 3.68 -13.45 1.19
N GLY A 343 3.94 -12.14 1.31
CA GLY A 343 4.62 -11.35 0.28
C GLY A 343 3.89 -11.19 -1.05
N GLU A 344 2.57 -11.42 -1.09
CA GLU A 344 1.76 -11.52 -2.31
C GLU A 344 1.24 -10.16 -2.81
N CYS A 345 2.17 -9.25 -3.13
CA CYS A 345 1.86 -7.86 -3.55
C CYS A 345 0.94 -7.77 -4.78
N GLY A 346 1.06 -8.71 -5.71
CA GLY A 346 0.38 -8.67 -7.01
C GLY A 346 -1.10 -9.09 -6.97
N TYR A 347 -1.50 -9.94 -6.02
CA TYR A 347 -2.89 -10.39 -5.89
C TYR A 347 -3.82 -9.33 -5.30
N ARG A 348 -3.25 -8.27 -4.69
CA ARG A 348 -4.00 -7.11 -4.16
C ARG A 348 -5.12 -7.51 -3.18
N GLY A 349 -4.89 -8.48 -2.30
CA GLY A 349 -5.81 -8.83 -1.22
C GLY A 349 -5.58 -7.98 0.04
N GLY A 350 -6.66 -7.65 0.74
CA GLY A 350 -6.63 -6.90 1.99
C GLY A 350 -7.95 -7.06 2.75
N TYR A 351 -7.94 -6.71 4.03
CA TYR A 351 -9.17 -6.46 4.78
C TYR A 351 -9.00 -5.26 5.70
N MET A 352 -10.13 -4.69 6.10
CA MET A 352 -10.22 -3.85 7.28
C MET A 352 -11.31 -4.37 8.21
N GLU A 353 -11.03 -4.37 9.51
CA GLU A 353 -12.05 -4.54 10.54
C GLU A 353 -12.39 -3.16 11.09
N VAL A 354 -13.68 -2.82 11.13
CA VAL A 354 -14.15 -1.52 11.64
C VAL A 354 -15.13 -1.75 12.78
N ILE A 355 -14.80 -1.24 13.97
CA ILE A 355 -15.61 -1.38 15.18
C ILE A 355 -16.08 -0.02 15.71
N ASN A 356 -17.20 -0.04 16.43
CA ASN A 356 -17.89 1.12 17.02
C ASN A 356 -18.31 2.21 16.03
N LEU A 357 -18.34 1.90 14.73
CA LEU A 357 -18.82 2.82 13.73
C LEU A 357 -20.33 3.07 13.93
N HIS A 358 -20.72 4.34 13.99
CA HIS A 358 -22.14 4.70 14.07
C HIS A 358 -22.95 4.03 12.93
N PRO A 359 -24.14 3.46 13.21
CA PRO A 359 -24.91 2.71 12.21
C PRO A 359 -25.18 3.45 10.90
N GLU A 360 -25.43 4.76 10.98
CA GLU A 360 -25.63 5.61 9.79
C GLU A 360 -24.36 5.72 8.94
N ILE A 361 -23.19 5.81 9.59
CA ILE A 361 -21.88 5.85 8.91
C ILE A 361 -21.55 4.48 8.32
N LYS A 362 -21.88 3.38 9.02
CA LYS A 362 -21.81 2.01 8.46
C LYS A 362 -22.66 1.88 7.20
N GLY A 363 -23.86 2.48 7.18
CA GLY A 363 -24.70 2.55 5.99
C GLY A 363 -24.05 3.28 4.81
N GLN A 364 -23.37 4.41 5.05
CA GLN A 364 -22.63 5.14 4.03
C GLN A 364 -21.42 4.36 3.51
N LEU A 365 -20.71 3.66 4.40
CA LEU A 365 -19.60 2.78 4.03
C LEU A 365 -20.06 1.66 3.09
N VAL A 366 -21.16 0.97 3.43
CA VAL A 366 -21.74 -0.08 2.58
C VAL A 366 -22.16 0.48 1.22
N LYS A 367 -22.76 1.67 1.18
CA LYS A 367 -23.11 2.36 -0.08
C LYS A 367 -21.89 2.71 -0.92
N LEU A 368 -20.80 3.19 -0.31
CA LEU A 368 -19.56 3.52 -1.01
C LEU A 368 -18.88 2.26 -1.58
N LEU A 369 -18.95 1.13 -0.87
CA LEU A 369 -18.42 -0.14 -1.36
C LEU A 369 -19.27 -0.71 -2.51
N SER A 370 -20.60 -0.54 -2.46
CA SER A 370 -21.49 -1.10 -3.49
C SER A 370 -21.33 -0.44 -4.86
N VAL A 371 -21.02 0.87 -4.92
CA VAL A 371 -20.73 1.54 -6.20
C VAL A 371 -19.43 1.06 -6.86
N ARG A 372 -18.59 0.32 -6.13
CA ARG A 372 -17.35 -0.29 -6.61
C ARG A 372 -17.49 -1.79 -6.90
N LEU A 373 -18.70 -2.34 -6.75
CA LEU A 373 -19.03 -3.76 -6.87
C LEU A 373 -18.36 -4.58 -5.75
N CYS A 374 -17.15 -5.08 -5.95
CA CYS A 374 -16.36 -5.83 -4.97
C CYS A 374 -14.85 -5.81 -5.32
N PRO A 375 -13.95 -6.10 -4.35
CA PRO A 375 -12.54 -6.36 -4.67
C PRO A 375 -12.38 -7.57 -5.61
N PRO A 376 -11.29 -7.67 -6.39
CA PRO A 376 -11.01 -8.86 -7.19
C PRO A 376 -11.02 -10.14 -6.34
N VAL A 377 -11.79 -11.14 -6.76
CA VAL A 377 -12.01 -12.35 -5.95
C VAL A 377 -10.74 -13.17 -5.74
N SER A 378 -9.78 -13.11 -6.68
CA SER A 378 -8.46 -13.72 -6.50
C SER A 378 -7.68 -13.12 -5.33
N GLY A 379 -7.82 -11.80 -5.07
CA GLY A 379 -7.26 -11.14 -3.89
C GLY A 379 -7.97 -11.55 -2.60
N GLN A 380 -9.28 -11.78 -2.65
CA GLN A 380 -10.07 -12.30 -1.53
C GLN A 380 -9.64 -13.75 -1.21
N ALA A 381 -9.48 -14.61 -2.23
CA ALA A 381 -8.99 -15.98 -2.07
C ALA A 381 -7.56 -16.03 -1.52
N ALA A 382 -6.68 -15.11 -1.96
CA ALA A 382 -5.35 -14.97 -1.36
C ALA A 382 -5.46 -14.60 0.13
N MET A 383 -6.36 -13.68 0.50
CA MET A 383 -6.58 -13.30 1.90
C MET A 383 -7.09 -14.46 2.75
N ASP A 384 -8.02 -15.28 2.24
CA ASP A 384 -8.51 -16.50 2.92
C ASP A 384 -7.34 -17.38 3.39
N ILE A 385 -6.34 -17.59 2.52
CA ILE A 385 -5.18 -18.43 2.85
C ILE A 385 -4.27 -17.76 3.90
N VAL A 386 -4.17 -16.43 3.89
CA VAL A 386 -3.42 -15.70 4.92
C VAL A 386 -4.02 -15.89 6.31
N VAL A 387 -5.35 -15.86 6.40
CA VAL A 387 -6.08 -15.93 7.68
C VAL A 387 -6.46 -17.36 8.08
N ASN A 388 -6.49 -18.29 7.13
CA ASN A 388 -6.80 -19.71 7.32
C ASN A 388 -5.69 -20.61 6.75
N PRO A 389 -4.45 -20.49 7.26
CA PRO A 389 -3.35 -21.34 6.83
C PRO A 389 -3.59 -22.81 7.23
N PRO A 390 -2.80 -23.76 6.68
CA PRO A 390 -2.82 -25.13 7.15
C PRO A 390 -2.59 -25.22 8.67
N ILE A 391 -3.28 -26.12 9.34
CA ILE A 391 -3.18 -26.36 10.79
C ILE A 391 -2.57 -27.74 11.12
N PRO A 392 -2.09 -27.99 12.35
CA PRO A 392 -1.55 -29.29 12.73
C PRO A 392 -2.51 -30.45 12.40
N GLY A 393 -2.00 -31.47 11.70
CA GLY A 393 -2.78 -32.61 11.22
C GLY A 393 -3.22 -32.50 9.76
N GLU A 394 -3.11 -31.34 9.12
CA GLU A 394 -3.32 -31.20 7.68
C GLU A 394 -2.06 -31.53 6.86
N GLU A 395 -2.26 -32.05 5.64
CA GLU A 395 -1.21 -32.57 4.74
C GLU A 395 -0.10 -31.54 4.46
N SER A 396 -0.49 -30.29 4.23
CA SER A 396 0.41 -29.19 3.84
C SER A 396 1.07 -28.48 5.03
N TYR A 397 0.68 -28.78 6.27
CA TYR A 397 1.12 -28.04 7.47
C TYR A 397 2.63 -28.00 7.64
N SER A 398 3.28 -29.16 7.60
CA SER A 398 4.72 -29.28 7.83
C SER A 398 5.54 -28.49 6.80
N GLN A 399 5.12 -28.50 5.53
CA GLN A 399 5.77 -27.71 4.49
C GLN A 399 5.52 -26.21 4.68
N PHE A 400 4.26 -25.82 4.95
CA PHE A 400 3.89 -24.43 5.14
C PHE A 400 4.66 -23.77 6.28
N ILE A 401 4.75 -24.42 7.45
CA ILE A 401 5.51 -23.89 8.59
C ILE A 401 6.99 -23.76 8.26
N LYS A 402 7.58 -24.75 7.59
CA LYS A 402 8.98 -24.69 7.15
C LYS A 402 9.25 -23.51 6.22
N GLU A 403 8.34 -23.25 5.27
CA GLU A 403 8.43 -22.10 4.35
C GLU A 403 8.30 -20.77 5.11
N LYS A 404 7.28 -20.66 5.99
CA LYS A 404 7.04 -19.48 6.83
C LYS A 404 8.25 -19.15 7.70
N GLU A 405 8.73 -20.11 8.49
CA GLU A 405 9.88 -19.94 9.38
C GLU A 405 11.14 -19.61 8.60
N SER A 406 11.36 -20.25 7.45
CA SER A 406 12.52 -19.95 6.60
C SER A 406 12.52 -18.48 6.14
N VAL A 407 11.36 -17.94 5.74
CA VAL A 407 11.23 -16.54 5.33
C VAL A 407 11.46 -15.60 6.51
N LEU A 408 10.78 -15.83 7.64
CA LEU A 408 10.89 -14.96 8.82
C LEU A 408 12.30 -14.96 9.42
N ASN A 409 12.94 -16.13 9.56
CA ASN A 409 14.31 -16.25 10.06
C ASN A 409 15.32 -15.54 9.14
N ASN A 410 15.10 -15.61 7.81
CA ASN A 410 15.95 -14.91 6.85
C ASN A 410 15.76 -13.38 6.96
N LEU A 411 14.52 -12.90 7.12
CA LEU A 411 14.25 -11.48 7.34
C LEU A 411 14.88 -10.97 8.64
N ALA A 412 14.75 -11.71 9.75
CA ALA A 412 15.37 -11.36 11.03
C ALA A 412 16.91 -11.30 10.92
N LYS A 413 17.53 -12.27 10.25
CA LYS A 413 18.98 -12.27 9.99
C LYS A 413 19.41 -11.05 9.17
N LYS A 414 18.64 -10.67 8.14
CA LYS A 414 18.92 -9.52 7.29
C LYS A 414 18.70 -8.19 8.00
N ALA A 415 17.70 -8.11 8.88
CA ALA A 415 17.44 -6.97 9.75
C ALA A 415 18.66 -6.69 10.63
N LYS A 416 19.10 -7.70 11.40
CA LYS A 416 20.29 -7.58 12.26
C LYS A 416 21.56 -7.26 11.48
N LEU A 417 21.79 -7.91 10.34
CA LEU A 417 22.95 -7.62 9.48
C LEU A 417 22.96 -6.15 9.01
N THR A 418 21.80 -5.61 8.66
CA THR A 418 21.67 -4.23 8.17
C THR A 418 21.98 -3.23 9.28
N GLU A 419 21.38 -3.43 10.46
CA GLU A 419 21.64 -2.64 11.67
C GLU A 419 23.13 -2.67 12.05
N ASP A 420 23.69 -3.87 12.22
CA ASP A 420 25.08 -4.07 12.64
C ASP A 420 26.07 -3.43 11.64
N MET A 421 25.76 -3.43 10.34
CA MET A 421 26.63 -2.83 9.31
C MET A 421 26.54 -1.31 9.31
N PHE A 422 25.34 -0.73 9.34
CA PHE A 422 25.19 0.73 9.34
C PHE A 422 25.78 1.38 10.58
N ASN A 423 25.60 0.78 11.76
CA ASN A 423 26.15 1.30 13.01
C ASN A 423 27.69 1.18 13.13
N LYS A 424 28.36 0.52 12.17
CA LYS A 424 29.82 0.51 12.06
C LYS A 424 30.37 1.59 11.12
N VAL A 425 29.51 2.29 10.37
CA VAL A 425 29.92 3.31 9.42
C VAL A 425 29.90 4.68 10.12
N PRO A 426 31.04 5.38 10.25
CA PRO A 426 31.07 6.73 10.79
C PRO A 426 30.12 7.64 10.01
N GLY A 427 29.32 8.46 10.71
CA GLY A 427 28.34 9.34 10.06
C GLY A 427 27.01 8.65 9.68
N ILE A 428 26.81 7.38 10.05
CA ILE A 428 25.52 6.69 9.96
C ILE A 428 25.11 6.15 11.34
N HIS A 429 23.85 6.36 11.72
CA HIS A 429 23.22 5.69 12.85
C HIS A 429 21.93 5.00 12.39
N CYS A 430 21.68 3.79 12.86
CA CYS A 430 20.49 3.01 12.53
C CYS A 430 19.87 2.43 13.81
N ASN A 431 18.62 2.82 14.08
CA ASN A 431 17.82 2.18 15.12
C ASN A 431 17.62 0.67 14.83
N PRO A 432 17.31 -0.12 15.87
CA PRO A 432 17.03 -1.53 15.70
C PRO A 432 15.88 -1.80 14.73
N LEU A 433 16.06 -2.75 13.82
CA LEU A 433 15.01 -3.19 12.90
C LEU A 433 14.14 -4.25 13.59
N GLN A 434 13.19 -3.80 14.40
CA GLN A 434 12.33 -4.66 15.20
C GLN A 434 11.30 -5.45 14.39
N GLY A 435 10.90 -4.94 13.22
CA GLY A 435 9.90 -5.54 12.36
C GLY A 435 9.84 -4.95 10.94
N ALA A 436 8.72 -5.20 10.25
CA ALA A 436 8.49 -4.77 8.86
C ALA A 436 9.59 -5.23 7.89
N MET A 437 10.00 -4.41 6.91
CA MET A 437 10.98 -4.80 5.88
C MET A 437 11.98 -3.69 5.54
N TYR A 438 12.11 -2.69 6.41
CA TYR A 438 12.84 -1.47 6.11
C TYR A 438 13.76 -1.04 7.25
N ALA A 439 14.89 -0.46 6.87
CA ALA A 439 15.72 0.38 7.72
C ALA A 439 15.47 1.85 7.35
N PHE A 440 15.60 2.74 8.33
CA PHE A 440 15.59 4.18 8.13
C PHE A 440 16.79 4.84 8.83
N PRO A 441 18.03 4.52 8.40
CA PRO A 441 19.24 5.08 9.00
C PRO A 441 19.28 6.61 8.86
N ARG A 442 19.76 7.25 9.91
CA ARG A 442 20.14 8.66 9.93
C ARG A 442 21.55 8.81 9.36
N ILE A 443 21.70 9.80 8.49
CA ILE A 443 22.98 10.20 7.91
C ILE A 443 23.36 11.59 8.41
N PHE A 444 24.57 11.72 8.94
CA PHE A 444 25.12 12.99 9.38
C PHE A 444 25.81 13.67 8.20
N ILE A 445 25.04 14.48 7.46
CA ILE A 445 25.53 15.15 6.24
C ILE A 445 26.35 16.40 6.61
N PRO A 446 27.61 16.54 6.15
CA PRO A 446 28.43 17.72 6.39
C PRO A 446 27.84 19.00 5.79
N SER A 447 28.13 20.16 6.38
CA SER A 447 27.62 21.47 5.92
C SER A 447 27.94 21.76 4.45
N LYS A 448 29.13 21.41 3.95
CA LYS A 448 29.49 21.60 2.54
C LYS A 448 28.60 20.76 1.60
N ALA A 449 28.24 19.54 2.00
CA ALA A 449 27.32 18.72 1.22
C ALA A 449 25.89 19.29 1.23
N ILE A 450 25.47 19.92 2.33
CA ILE A 450 24.18 20.63 2.42
C ILE A 450 24.17 21.85 1.47
N GLU A 451 25.26 22.63 1.46
CA GLU A 451 25.44 23.75 0.53
C GLU A 451 25.43 23.29 -0.94
N GLU A 452 26.12 22.20 -1.25
CA GLU A 452 26.16 21.61 -2.59
C GLU A 452 24.77 21.12 -3.03
N ALA A 453 24.02 20.48 -2.13
CA ALA A 453 22.65 20.08 -2.39
C ALA A 453 21.75 21.28 -2.69
N LYS A 454 21.91 22.38 -1.95
CA LYS A 454 21.19 23.64 -2.18
C LYS A 454 21.55 24.25 -3.55
N ALA A 455 22.82 24.21 -3.96
CA ALA A 455 23.25 24.65 -5.30
C ALA A 455 22.57 23.83 -6.42
N HIS A 456 22.30 22.55 -6.18
CA HIS A 456 21.56 21.65 -7.07
C HIS A 456 20.03 21.75 -6.94
N LYS A 457 19.50 22.62 -6.07
CA LYS A 457 18.07 22.73 -5.74
C LYS A 457 17.47 21.40 -5.28
N MET A 458 18.24 20.63 -4.51
CA MET A 458 17.82 19.36 -3.92
C MET A 458 17.84 19.43 -2.40
N ALA A 459 16.98 18.66 -1.75
CA ALA A 459 17.14 18.36 -0.34
C ALA A 459 18.48 17.61 -0.09
N PRO A 460 19.14 17.79 1.06
CA PRO A 460 20.44 17.15 1.32
C PRO A 460 20.44 15.63 1.17
N ASP A 461 19.40 14.96 1.65
CA ASP A 461 19.26 13.50 1.52
C ASP A 461 18.91 13.06 0.08
N MET A 462 18.14 13.84 -0.66
CA MET A 462 17.89 13.61 -2.09
C MET A 462 19.20 13.68 -2.88
N PHE A 463 20.04 14.69 -2.61
CA PHE A 463 21.35 14.81 -3.22
C PHE A 463 22.25 13.61 -2.90
N TYR A 464 22.32 13.22 -1.61
CA TYR A 464 23.04 12.02 -1.17
C TYR A 464 22.56 10.76 -1.92
N CYS A 465 21.25 10.53 -1.97
CA CYS A 465 20.68 9.34 -2.61
C CYS A 465 20.86 9.33 -4.13
N MET A 466 20.81 10.50 -4.79
CA MET A 466 21.12 10.64 -6.22
C MET A 466 22.58 10.27 -6.51
N LYS A 467 23.52 10.76 -5.69
CA LYS A 467 24.95 10.42 -5.82
C LYS A 467 25.21 8.95 -5.57
N LEU A 468 24.57 8.37 -4.55
CA LEU A 468 24.65 6.93 -4.28
C LEU A 468 24.22 6.12 -5.51
N LEU A 469 23.08 6.47 -6.11
CA LEU A 469 22.57 5.81 -7.31
C LEU A 469 23.52 5.96 -8.51
N GLU A 470 24.02 7.16 -8.76
CA GLU A 470 24.92 7.47 -9.89
C GLU A 470 26.25 6.74 -9.82
N GLU A 471 26.77 6.51 -8.61
CA GLU A 471 28.10 5.91 -8.39
C GLU A 471 28.04 4.39 -8.17
N THR A 472 26.97 3.87 -7.57
CA THR A 472 26.91 2.46 -7.14
C THR A 472 25.82 1.63 -7.82
N GLY A 473 24.83 2.29 -8.44
CA GLY A 473 23.62 1.65 -8.97
C GLY A 473 22.59 1.31 -7.89
N ILE A 474 22.79 1.72 -6.63
CA ILE A 474 21.87 1.40 -5.53
C ILE A 474 20.79 2.47 -5.45
N CYS A 475 19.53 2.05 -5.62
CA CYS A 475 18.36 2.92 -5.57
C CYS A 475 17.70 2.81 -4.19
N VAL A 476 17.83 3.85 -3.36
CA VAL A 476 17.12 4.03 -2.07
C VAL A 476 16.11 5.18 -2.17
N VAL A 477 15.31 5.41 -1.12
CA VAL A 477 14.37 6.55 -1.07
C VAL A 477 14.83 7.53 0.00
N PRO A 478 15.01 8.84 -0.29
CA PRO A 478 15.47 9.82 0.69
C PRO A 478 14.42 10.07 1.77
N GLY A 479 14.87 10.47 2.96
CA GLY A 479 14.05 10.75 4.13
C GLY A 479 13.04 11.87 3.91
N SER A 480 13.39 12.87 3.10
CA SER A 480 12.52 13.95 2.63
C SER A 480 11.25 13.43 1.95
N GLY A 481 11.28 12.23 1.35
CA GLY A 481 10.09 11.58 0.80
C GLY A 481 9.10 11.01 1.82
N PHE A 482 9.51 10.90 3.09
CA PHE A 482 8.71 10.38 4.20
C PHE A 482 8.45 11.45 5.26
N GLY A 483 9.05 12.64 5.14
CA GLY A 483 9.16 13.59 6.23
C GLY A 483 10.14 13.11 7.30
N GLN A 484 10.75 14.07 7.99
CA GLN A 484 11.68 13.84 9.09
C GLN A 484 11.76 15.12 9.93
N ARG A 485 12.38 15.07 11.11
CA ARG A 485 12.64 16.28 11.90
C ARG A 485 13.54 17.24 11.12
N GLU A 486 13.32 18.54 11.29
CA GLU A 486 14.18 19.54 10.67
C GLU A 486 15.63 19.37 11.13
N GLY A 487 16.58 19.45 10.20
CA GLY A 487 18.01 19.25 10.46
C GLY A 487 18.45 17.78 10.60
N SER A 488 17.54 16.80 10.54
CA SER A 488 17.91 15.39 10.38
C SER A 488 17.71 14.91 8.94
N TYR A 489 18.50 13.91 8.53
CA TYR A 489 18.54 13.40 7.17
C TYR A 489 18.61 11.89 7.20
N HIS A 490 17.82 11.24 6.36
CA HIS A 490 17.71 9.78 6.35
C HIS A 490 17.60 9.25 4.92
N PHE A 491 17.64 7.93 4.79
CA PHE A 491 17.10 7.25 3.62
C PHE A 491 16.43 5.94 4.05
N ARG A 492 15.40 5.51 3.34
CA ARG A 492 14.81 4.18 3.50
C ARG A 492 15.49 3.19 2.57
N MET A 493 15.85 2.04 3.14
CA MET A 493 16.32 0.88 2.40
C MET A 493 15.52 -0.37 2.79
N THR A 494 15.25 -1.26 1.83
CA THR A 494 14.65 -2.57 2.15
C THR A 494 15.69 -3.64 2.50
N ILE A 495 15.34 -4.51 3.45
CA ILE A 495 16.11 -5.72 3.78
C ILE A 495 15.74 -6.92 2.89
N LEU A 496 14.89 -6.72 1.87
CA LEU A 496 14.40 -7.79 1.01
C LEU A 496 15.45 -8.52 0.15
N PRO A 497 16.53 -7.89 -0.36
CA PRO A 497 17.53 -8.60 -1.15
C PRO A 497 18.04 -9.88 -0.46
N PRO A 498 18.43 -10.93 -1.19
CA PRO A 498 19.03 -12.12 -0.59
C PRO A 498 20.29 -11.75 0.20
N VAL A 499 20.60 -12.50 1.27
CA VAL A 499 21.68 -12.18 2.23
C VAL A 499 22.99 -11.81 1.54
N GLU A 500 23.44 -12.57 0.54
CA GLU A 500 24.71 -12.30 -0.15
C GLU A 500 24.65 -11.02 -0.99
N LYS A 501 23.52 -10.74 -1.65
CA LYS A 501 23.31 -9.48 -2.38
C LYS A 501 23.20 -8.29 -1.42
N LEU A 502 22.59 -8.49 -0.25
CA LEU A 502 22.47 -7.47 0.79
C LEU A 502 23.85 -7.09 1.38
N LYS A 503 24.73 -8.06 1.63
CA LYS A 503 26.12 -7.77 2.07
C LYS A 503 26.87 -6.89 1.05
N ILE A 504 26.79 -7.25 -0.23
CA ILE A 504 27.43 -6.48 -1.31
C ILE A 504 26.85 -5.06 -1.38
N LEU A 505 25.53 -4.94 -1.25
CA LEU A 505 24.84 -3.66 -1.23
C LEU A 505 25.33 -2.80 -0.06
N LEU A 506 25.34 -3.34 1.16
CA LEU A 506 25.77 -2.64 2.37
C LEU A 506 27.23 -2.19 2.29
N GLU A 507 28.13 -3.03 1.78
CA GLU A 507 29.54 -2.66 1.61
C GLU A 507 29.70 -1.52 0.59
N LYS A 508 28.98 -1.57 -0.53
CA LYS A 508 28.96 -0.48 -1.51
C LYS A 508 28.42 0.83 -0.94
N VAL A 509 27.39 0.78 -0.09
CA VAL A 509 26.86 1.98 0.59
C VAL A 509 27.89 2.55 1.55
N LYS A 510 28.58 1.70 2.33
CA LYS A 510 29.68 2.10 3.22
C LYS A 510 30.81 2.77 2.44
N ASP A 511 31.31 2.15 1.37
CA ASP A 511 32.40 2.69 0.56
C ASP A 511 32.02 4.03 -0.08
N PHE A 512 30.79 4.14 -0.60
CA PHE A 512 30.26 5.39 -1.10
C PHE A 512 30.17 6.45 0.00
N HIS A 513 29.65 6.10 1.18
CA HIS A 513 29.47 7.03 2.29
C HIS A 513 30.81 7.61 2.76
N ILE A 514 31.84 6.79 2.92
CA ILE A 514 33.17 7.24 3.33
C ILE A 514 33.73 8.25 2.32
N LYS A 515 33.68 7.93 1.02
CA LYS A 515 34.12 8.86 -0.04
C LYS A 515 33.30 10.14 -0.10
N PHE A 516 31.99 10.04 0.16
CA PHE A 516 31.10 11.19 0.22
C PHE A 516 31.51 12.11 1.37
N LEU A 517 31.77 11.56 2.56
CA LEU A 517 32.27 12.34 3.68
C LEU A 517 33.62 12.99 3.36
N GLU A 518 34.60 12.24 2.84
CA GLU A 518 35.92 12.80 2.46
C GLU A 518 35.81 13.96 1.46
N LYS A 519 34.90 13.85 0.49
CA LYS A 519 34.68 14.87 -0.54
C LYS A 519 34.09 16.17 0.04
N TYR A 520 33.25 16.07 1.05
CA TYR A 520 32.50 17.20 1.62
C TYR A 520 32.84 17.51 3.09
N ALA A 521 33.93 16.94 3.62
CA ALA A 521 34.40 17.13 4.98
C ALA A 521 34.72 18.60 5.30
#